data_AF-K4IYF8-F1
#
_entry.id   AF-K4IYF8-F1
#
_cell.length_a   1.000
_cell.length_b   1.000
_cell.length_c   1.000
_cell.angle_alpha   90.00
_cell.angle_beta   90.00
_cell.angle_gamma   90.00
#
_symmetry.space_group_name_H-M   'P 1'
#
loop_
_entity.id
_entity.type
_entity.pdbx_description
1 polymer ?
#
loop_
_entity_poly.entity_id
_entity_poly.type
_entity_poly.pdbx_seq_one_letter_code
_entity_poly.pdbx_strand_id
1 'polypeptide(L)'
;PNLERLVLEECTSLVEIFFSIGDLGKLVSLNLKNCRNLKTLPKRIRLENLEILVLSGCSKLKTFPEIEEKMNRLAELYLGATALSELSASVENLSGVGVINLSYCKHLESLPSSIFRLKCLKTLDVSGCSKLKNLPDDLGLLVGLEELHCTHTAIQTIPSSMSLLKNLKHLSLRGCNALSSQVSSSSHGQKSMGVKFQNLSGLCSLIMLDLSDCNISDGGILSNLGFLPSLEGLILDGNNFSSIPAASISRLTQLRALALAGCRRLESLPELPPSIKGIYADECTSLMSIDQLTKYPMLHEVQLTKC
;
A
#
# COMPACT_ATOMS: atom_id res chain seq x y z
N PRO A 1 36.11 4.56 14.14
CA PRO A 1 35.85 6.02 14.27
C PRO A 1 34.62 6.25 15.15
N ASN A 2 34.47 7.43 15.78
CA ASN A 2 33.28 7.81 16.57
C ASN A 2 32.18 8.45 15.69
N LEU A 3 32.06 8.00 14.44
CA LEU A 3 31.14 8.59 13.49
C LEU A 3 29.71 8.12 13.78
N GLU A 4 28.84 9.04 14.17
CA GLU A 4 27.43 8.77 14.47
C GLU A 4 26.49 9.14 13.32
N ARG A 5 26.85 10.14 12.52
CA ARG A 5 26.03 10.60 11.39
C ARG A 5 26.90 10.78 10.16
N LEU A 6 26.48 10.19 9.06
CA LEU A 6 27.11 10.35 7.75
C LEU A 6 26.06 10.81 6.74
N VAL A 7 26.24 12.02 6.22
CA VAL A 7 25.35 12.62 5.22
C VAL A 7 26.14 12.83 3.94
N LEU A 8 25.69 12.16 2.89
CA LEU A 8 26.25 12.15 1.53
C LEU A 8 25.15 12.47 0.51
N GLU A 9 24.10 13.19 0.93
CA GLU A 9 22.98 13.56 0.07
C GLU A 9 23.47 14.30 -1.19
N GLU A 10 22.90 13.95 -2.33
CA GLU A 10 23.20 14.53 -3.65
C GLU A 10 24.66 14.41 -4.08
N CYS A 11 25.43 13.46 -3.51
CA CYS A 11 26.76 13.12 -4.02
C CYS A 11 26.67 12.37 -5.35
N THR A 12 26.33 13.08 -6.44
CA THR A 12 26.01 12.48 -7.74
C THR A 12 27.21 11.80 -8.40
N SER A 13 28.44 12.08 -7.99
CA SER A 13 29.64 11.38 -8.50
C SER A 13 29.96 10.08 -7.74
N LEU A 14 29.29 9.83 -6.60
CA LEU A 14 29.52 8.64 -5.78
C LEU A 14 29.00 7.41 -6.50
N VAL A 15 29.88 6.45 -6.78
CA VAL A 15 29.55 5.20 -7.50
C VAL A 15 29.41 4.02 -6.56
N GLU A 16 30.22 3.98 -5.51
CA GLU A 16 30.25 2.91 -4.52
C GLU A 16 30.56 3.47 -3.14
N ILE A 17 30.16 2.73 -2.12
CA ILE A 17 30.55 2.98 -0.75
C ILE A 17 31.57 1.92 -0.34
N PHE A 18 32.69 2.36 0.24
CA PHE A 18 33.73 1.48 0.73
C PHE A 18 33.19 0.49 1.78
N PHE A 19 33.68 -0.74 1.73
CA PHE A 19 33.24 -1.85 2.60
C PHE A 19 33.27 -1.50 4.10
N SER A 20 34.20 -0.66 4.52
CA SER A 20 34.40 -0.26 5.92
C SER A 20 33.24 0.53 6.52
N ILE A 21 32.37 1.15 5.69
CA ILE A 21 31.15 1.78 6.19
C ILE A 21 30.17 0.74 6.74
N GLY A 22 30.20 -0.50 6.23
CA GLY A 22 29.33 -1.59 6.67
C GLY A 22 29.53 -1.98 8.14
N ASP A 23 30.67 -1.65 8.74
CA ASP A 23 31.05 -2.05 10.11
C ASP A 23 31.15 -0.87 11.09
N LEU A 24 30.55 0.28 10.74
CA LEU A 24 30.57 1.46 11.60
C LEU A 24 29.60 1.29 12.79
N GLY A 25 30.06 0.59 13.82
CA GLY A 25 29.24 0.24 14.98
C GLY A 25 28.68 1.41 15.80
N LYS A 26 29.16 2.65 15.61
CA LYS A 26 28.60 3.86 16.26
C LYS A 26 27.65 4.67 15.37
N LEU A 27 27.48 4.28 14.11
CA LEU A 27 26.67 5.02 13.15
C LEU A 27 25.20 4.89 13.52
N VAL A 28 24.54 6.02 13.75
CA VAL A 28 23.11 6.17 14.08
C VAL A 28 22.31 6.57 12.85
N SER A 29 22.89 7.39 11.96
CA SER A 29 22.21 7.82 10.73
C SER A 29 23.14 7.78 9.53
N LEU A 30 22.65 7.19 8.44
CA LEU A 30 23.31 7.16 7.13
C LEU A 30 22.34 7.72 6.07
N ASN A 31 22.67 8.87 5.51
CA ASN A 31 21.88 9.51 4.45
C ASN A 31 22.70 9.56 3.15
N LEU A 32 22.20 8.88 2.12
CA LEU A 32 22.73 8.79 0.76
C LEU A 32 21.71 9.23 -0.28
N LYS A 33 20.69 9.99 0.14
CA LYS A 33 19.59 10.42 -0.71
C LYS A 33 20.11 11.07 -1.99
N ASN A 34 19.50 10.75 -3.12
CA ASN A 34 19.84 11.30 -4.43
C ASN A 34 21.30 11.09 -4.88
N CYS A 35 22.03 10.09 -4.34
CA CYS A 35 23.29 9.62 -4.92
C CYS A 35 23.02 8.83 -6.21
N ARG A 36 22.63 9.53 -7.29
CA ARG A 36 22.08 8.94 -8.52
C ARG A 36 23.02 7.97 -9.24
N ASN A 37 24.33 8.10 -9.04
CA ASN A 37 25.32 7.17 -9.61
C ASN A 37 25.72 6.02 -8.69
N LEU A 38 25.20 5.96 -7.45
CA LEU A 38 25.51 4.89 -6.52
C LEU A 38 24.97 3.56 -7.07
N LYS A 39 25.87 2.61 -7.29
CA LYS A 39 25.58 1.29 -7.85
C LYS A 39 25.61 0.20 -6.79
N THR A 40 26.51 0.32 -5.82
CA THR A 40 26.82 -0.73 -4.86
C THR A 40 26.95 -0.18 -3.45
N LEU A 41 26.39 -0.93 -2.51
CA LEU A 41 26.68 -0.83 -1.09
C LEU A 41 27.68 -1.94 -0.71
N PRO A 42 28.32 -1.87 0.47
CA PRO A 42 29.05 -3.01 1.03
C PRO A 42 28.18 -4.26 0.96
N LYS A 43 28.72 -5.40 0.48
CA LYS A 43 27.92 -6.62 0.28
C LYS A 43 27.19 -7.06 1.56
N ARG A 44 27.81 -6.80 2.71
CA ARG A 44 27.33 -7.11 4.04
C ARG A 44 27.35 -5.86 4.90
N ILE A 45 26.37 -5.71 5.78
CA ILE A 45 26.30 -4.63 6.76
C ILE A 45 26.07 -5.18 8.17
N ARG A 46 26.79 -4.59 9.13
CA ARG A 46 26.67 -4.78 10.57
C ARG A 46 26.65 -3.40 11.25
N LEU A 47 25.50 -2.76 11.20
CA LEU A 47 25.29 -1.40 11.71
C LEU A 47 24.38 -1.42 12.95
N GLU A 48 24.87 -1.99 14.04
CA GLU A 48 24.08 -2.30 15.25
C GLU A 48 23.34 -1.10 15.87
N ASN A 49 23.91 0.11 15.75
CA ASN A 49 23.35 1.33 16.32
C ASN A 49 22.58 2.19 15.31
N LEU A 50 22.45 1.75 14.06
CA LEU A 50 21.79 2.54 13.02
C LEU A 50 20.29 2.61 13.29
N GLU A 51 19.76 3.82 13.34
CA GLU A 51 18.34 4.12 13.54
C GLU A 51 17.66 4.54 12.23
N ILE A 52 18.39 5.21 11.33
CA ILE A 52 17.85 5.73 10.07
C ILE A 52 18.81 5.43 8.91
N LEU A 53 18.29 4.79 7.87
CA LEU A 53 18.99 4.55 6.60
C LEU A 53 18.21 5.17 5.42
N VAL A 54 18.78 6.20 4.80
CA VAL A 54 18.19 6.86 3.63
C VAL A 54 19.02 6.57 2.39
N LEU A 55 18.41 5.90 1.42
CA LEU A 55 18.95 5.54 0.11
C LEU A 55 18.03 6.01 -1.04
N SER A 56 16.98 6.77 -0.73
CA SER A 56 15.99 7.20 -1.71
C SER A 56 16.62 7.99 -2.85
N GLY A 57 16.19 7.74 -4.09
CA GLY A 57 16.71 8.41 -5.27
C GLY A 57 18.08 7.92 -5.76
N CYS A 58 18.66 6.87 -5.13
CA CYS A 58 19.83 6.15 -5.66
C CYS A 58 19.42 5.29 -6.87
N SER A 59 19.13 5.95 -8.00
CA SER A 59 18.51 5.36 -9.19
C SER A 59 19.31 4.26 -9.90
N LYS A 60 20.58 4.03 -9.53
CA LYS A 60 21.43 2.97 -10.07
C LYS A 60 21.71 1.84 -9.07
N LEU A 61 21.20 1.94 -7.84
CA LEU A 61 21.36 0.93 -6.81
C LEU A 61 20.42 -0.25 -7.11
N LYS A 62 21.00 -1.38 -7.48
CA LYS A 62 20.26 -2.57 -7.94
C LYS A 62 20.03 -3.62 -6.86
N THR A 63 20.85 -3.62 -5.81
CA THR A 63 20.82 -4.64 -4.76
C THR A 63 20.91 -3.98 -3.39
N PHE A 64 20.11 -4.47 -2.45
CA PHE A 64 20.24 -4.15 -1.03
C PHE A 64 21.22 -5.15 -0.39
N PRO A 65 22.10 -4.72 0.53
CA PRO A 65 23.12 -5.59 1.12
C PRO A 65 22.54 -6.71 1.99
N GLU A 66 23.34 -7.74 2.23
CA GLU A 66 23.07 -8.75 3.26
C GLU A 66 23.25 -8.15 4.66
N ILE A 67 22.31 -8.42 5.56
CA ILE A 67 22.41 -8.03 6.97
C ILE A 67 22.88 -9.26 7.75
N GLU A 68 24.12 -9.23 8.26
CA GLU A 68 24.70 -10.39 8.95
C GLU A 68 24.15 -10.61 10.37
N GLU A 69 23.80 -9.52 11.06
CA GLU A 69 23.36 -9.55 12.45
C GLU A 69 22.10 -8.72 12.67
N LYS A 70 21.34 -9.01 13.72
CA LYS A 70 20.10 -8.29 14.03
C LYS A 70 20.37 -6.81 14.29
N MET A 71 19.80 -5.95 13.46
CA MET A 71 19.80 -4.49 13.60
C MET A 71 18.51 -4.07 14.32
N ASN A 72 18.50 -4.24 15.65
CA ASN A 72 17.31 -3.97 16.48
C ASN A 72 16.96 -2.48 16.62
N ARG A 73 17.87 -1.57 16.25
CA ARG A 73 17.67 -0.12 16.42
C ARG A 73 17.18 0.58 15.17
N LEU A 74 17.28 -0.05 14.00
CA LEU A 74 16.85 0.58 12.76
C LEU A 74 15.36 0.80 12.82
N ALA A 75 14.92 2.05 12.87
CA ALA A 75 13.52 2.44 12.94
C ALA A 75 12.98 2.74 11.53
N GLU A 76 13.80 3.36 10.67
CA GLU A 76 13.38 3.87 9.38
C GLU A 76 14.34 3.47 8.25
N LEU A 77 13.77 2.88 7.20
CA LEU A 77 14.47 2.48 5.98
C LEU A 77 13.81 3.09 4.75
N TYR A 78 14.50 4.02 4.09
CA TYR A 78 14.02 4.68 2.88
C TYR A 78 14.81 4.24 1.66
N LEU A 79 14.16 3.49 0.78
CA LEU A 79 14.71 2.90 -0.46
C LEU A 79 13.98 3.38 -1.72
N GLY A 80 13.05 4.33 -1.59
CA GLY A 80 12.23 4.75 -2.72
C GLY A 80 13.02 5.29 -3.92
N ALA A 81 12.52 5.11 -5.14
CA ALA A 81 13.16 5.50 -6.39
C ALA A 81 14.57 4.91 -6.60
N THR A 82 14.83 3.71 -6.07
CA THR A 82 16.02 2.91 -6.39
C THR A 82 15.74 1.94 -7.54
N ALA A 83 16.78 1.27 -8.06
CA ALA A 83 16.67 0.27 -9.12
C ALA A 83 16.63 -1.17 -8.58
N LEU A 84 16.22 -1.35 -7.32
CA LEU A 84 16.09 -2.66 -6.70
C LEU A 84 15.11 -3.54 -7.48
N SER A 85 15.52 -4.77 -7.78
CA SER A 85 14.63 -5.81 -8.30
C SER A 85 13.97 -6.62 -7.18
N GLU A 86 14.65 -6.74 -6.04
CA GLU A 86 14.19 -7.42 -4.85
C GLU A 86 14.87 -6.81 -3.61
N LEU A 87 14.26 -7.04 -2.44
CA LEU A 87 14.89 -6.79 -1.14
C LEU A 87 15.48 -8.11 -0.63
N SER A 88 16.68 -8.09 -0.07
CA SER A 88 17.36 -9.29 0.43
C SER A 88 16.52 -10.04 1.48
N ALA A 89 16.57 -11.37 1.48
CA ALA A 89 15.91 -12.20 2.50
C ALA A 89 16.42 -11.91 3.92
N SER A 90 17.64 -11.39 4.06
CA SER A 90 18.20 -10.95 5.34
C SER A 90 17.49 -9.73 5.95
N VAL A 91 16.51 -9.14 5.26
CA VAL A 91 15.65 -8.08 5.83
C VAL A 91 15.02 -8.49 7.15
N GLU A 92 14.79 -9.79 7.39
CA GLU A 92 14.29 -10.31 8.68
C GLU A 92 15.14 -9.91 9.90
N ASN A 93 16.41 -9.54 9.68
CA ASN A 93 17.32 -9.07 10.71
C ASN A 93 17.08 -7.61 11.11
N LEU A 94 16.25 -6.85 10.40
CA LEU A 94 15.83 -5.49 10.75
C LEU A 94 14.68 -5.51 11.78
N SER A 95 14.82 -6.27 12.87
CA SER A 95 13.77 -6.56 13.85
C SER A 95 13.13 -5.33 14.51
N GLY A 96 13.82 -4.18 14.53
CA GLY A 96 13.32 -2.91 15.07
C GLY A 96 12.57 -2.02 14.08
N VAL A 97 12.57 -2.36 12.80
CA VAL A 97 12.11 -1.44 11.75
C VAL A 97 10.62 -1.18 11.84
N GLY A 98 10.27 0.11 11.96
CA GLY A 98 8.90 0.61 11.99
C GLY A 98 8.42 1.09 10.63
N VAL A 99 9.33 1.59 9.77
CA VAL A 99 9.00 2.14 8.46
C VAL A 99 9.91 1.55 7.38
N ILE A 100 9.30 1.02 6.33
CA ILE A 100 9.99 0.67 5.07
C ILE A 100 9.31 1.40 3.92
N ASN A 101 10.05 2.30 3.27
CA ASN A 101 9.61 2.97 2.05
C ASN A 101 10.38 2.41 0.84
N LEU A 102 9.67 1.72 -0.05
CA LEU A 102 10.14 1.20 -1.34
C LEU A 102 9.43 1.91 -2.51
N SER A 103 8.83 3.08 -2.27
CA SER A 103 8.02 3.77 -3.27
C SER A 103 8.80 4.07 -4.56
N TYR A 104 8.17 3.96 -5.73
CA TYR A 104 8.76 4.22 -7.04
C TYR A 104 9.98 3.36 -7.39
N CYS A 105 10.18 2.21 -6.74
CA CYS A 105 11.12 1.18 -7.17
C CYS A 105 10.54 0.43 -8.39
N LYS A 106 10.62 1.06 -9.58
CA LYS A 106 10.00 0.57 -10.83
C LYS A 106 10.48 -0.81 -11.29
N HIS A 107 11.60 -1.29 -10.75
CA HIS A 107 12.14 -2.61 -11.06
C HIS A 107 11.78 -3.69 -10.03
N LEU A 108 11.16 -3.33 -8.90
CA LEU A 108 10.85 -4.25 -7.81
C LEU A 108 9.80 -5.26 -8.27
N GLU A 109 10.14 -6.55 -8.29
CA GLU A 109 9.27 -7.62 -8.79
C GLU A 109 8.60 -8.40 -7.65
N SER A 110 9.26 -8.47 -6.50
CA SER A 110 8.78 -9.17 -5.31
C SER A 110 9.31 -8.55 -4.00
N LEU A 111 8.60 -8.84 -2.91
CA LEU A 111 9.11 -8.68 -1.55
C LEU A 111 9.60 -10.05 -1.04
N PRO A 112 10.66 -10.11 -0.22
CA PRO A 112 11.14 -11.37 0.35
C PRO A 112 10.07 -11.99 1.24
N SER A 113 9.92 -13.32 1.17
CA SER A 113 8.95 -14.04 2.00
C SER A 113 9.20 -13.81 3.49
N SER A 114 10.46 -13.62 3.91
CA SER A 114 10.84 -13.37 5.30
C SER A 114 10.37 -12.01 5.86
N ILE A 115 9.82 -11.10 5.04
CA ILE A 115 9.36 -9.78 5.49
C ILE A 115 8.35 -9.86 6.63
N PHE A 116 7.54 -10.93 6.71
CA PHE A 116 6.56 -11.13 7.78
C PHE A 116 7.16 -11.23 9.19
N ARG A 117 8.48 -11.40 9.30
CA ARG A 117 9.21 -11.48 10.58
C ARG A 117 9.43 -10.11 11.21
N LEU A 118 9.20 -9.03 10.47
CA LEU A 118 9.30 -7.66 10.95
C LEU A 118 8.10 -7.27 11.83
N LYS A 119 8.08 -7.75 13.07
CA LYS A 119 6.93 -7.57 13.98
C LYS A 119 6.71 -6.12 14.43
N CYS A 120 7.73 -5.28 14.34
CA CYS A 120 7.67 -3.85 14.66
C CYS A 120 7.24 -2.99 13.47
N LEU A 121 7.13 -3.55 12.25
CA LEU A 121 6.82 -2.80 11.05
C LEU A 121 5.40 -2.24 11.11
N LYS A 122 5.29 -0.92 11.07
CA LYS A 122 4.03 -0.17 11.11
C LYS A 122 3.62 0.35 9.74
N THR A 123 4.58 0.81 8.93
CA THR A 123 4.31 1.37 7.61
C THR A 123 5.14 0.68 6.55
N LEU A 124 4.45 0.15 5.54
CA LEU A 124 5.06 -0.39 4.32
C LEU A 124 4.50 0.35 3.11
N ASP A 125 5.39 1.07 2.40
CA ASP A 125 5.04 1.78 1.17
C ASP A 125 5.76 1.16 -0.03
N VAL A 126 4.99 0.57 -0.94
CA VAL A 126 5.45 0.03 -2.23
C VAL A 126 4.79 0.74 -3.41
N SER A 127 4.25 1.95 -3.18
CA SER A 127 3.54 2.73 -4.19
C SER A 127 4.44 3.00 -5.40
N GLY A 128 3.94 2.88 -6.63
CA GLY A 128 4.69 3.13 -7.86
C GLY A 128 5.66 2.01 -8.25
N CYS A 129 5.69 0.89 -7.53
CA CYS A 129 6.40 -0.32 -7.93
C CYS A 129 5.63 -1.05 -9.04
N SER A 130 5.74 -0.52 -10.27
CA SER A 130 4.95 -0.96 -11.44
C SER A 130 5.23 -2.39 -11.91
N LYS A 131 6.25 -3.07 -11.38
CA LYS A 131 6.54 -4.48 -11.64
C LYS A 131 6.17 -5.43 -10.50
N LEU A 132 5.76 -4.91 -9.35
CA LEU A 132 5.41 -5.72 -8.19
C LEU A 132 4.05 -6.38 -8.44
N LYS A 133 4.05 -7.69 -8.70
CA LYS A 133 2.86 -8.44 -9.11
C LYS A 133 2.10 -9.08 -7.97
N ASN A 134 2.78 -9.40 -6.88
CA ASN A 134 2.22 -10.11 -5.74
C ASN A 134 2.74 -9.52 -4.43
N LEU A 135 1.89 -9.49 -3.41
CA LEU A 135 2.31 -9.37 -2.02
C LEU A 135 2.64 -10.77 -1.48
N PRO A 136 3.49 -10.89 -0.45
CA PRO A 136 3.77 -12.18 0.19
C PRO A 136 2.50 -12.85 0.73
N ASP A 137 2.39 -14.17 0.58
CA ASP A 137 1.23 -14.93 1.06
C ASP A 137 1.02 -14.81 2.59
N ASP A 138 2.11 -14.64 3.34
CA ASP A 138 2.13 -14.50 4.80
C ASP A 138 2.08 -13.04 5.29
N LEU A 139 1.68 -12.08 4.44
CA LEU A 139 1.61 -10.66 4.80
C LEU A 139 0.83 -10.42 6.10
N GLY A 140 -0.24 -11.18 6.33
CA GLY A 140 -1.06 -11.15 7.54
C GLY A 140 -0.34 -11.38 8.86
N LEU A 141 0.86 -11.96 8.83
CA LEU A 141 1.69 -12.17 10.02
C LEU A 141 2.44 -10.90 10.45
N LEU A 142 2.39 -9.81 9.68
CA LEU A 142 2.83 -8.47 10.07
C LEU A 142 1.84 -7.85 11.06
N VAL A 143 1.74 -8.44 12.25
CA VAL A 143 0.75 -8.05 13.27
C VAL A 143 0.88 -6.59 13.73
N GLY A 144 2.03 -5.96 13.54
CA GLY A 144 2.26 -4.55 13.86
C GLY A 144 1.88 -3.56 12.75
N LEU A 145 1.50 -4.03 11.55
CA LEU A 145 1.28 -3.16 10.39
C LEU A 145 0.04 -2.30 10.59
N GLU A 146 0.22 -0.99 10.51
CA GLU A 146 -0.82 0.04 10.63
C GLU A 146 -1.13 0.67 9.27
N GLU A 147 -0.17 0.71 8.34
CA GLU A 147 -0.30 1.38 7.05
C GLU A 147 0.33 0.56 5.91
N LEU A 148 -0.45 0.35 4.85
CA LEU A 148 -0.02 -0.34 3.63
C LEU A 148 -0.39 0.48 2.40
N HIS A 149 0.63 0.95 1.68
CA HIS A 149 0.46 1.72 0.45
C HIS A 149 0.95 0.94 -0.75
N CYS A 150 0.03 0.63 -1.67
CA CYS A 150 0.28 -0.14 -2.89
C CYS A 150 -0.12 0.62 -4.16
N THR A 151 -0.27 1.94 -4.07
CA THR A 151 -0.75 2.81 -5.15
C THR A 151 0.03 2.57 -6.46
N HIS A 152 -0.62 2.43 -7.61
CA HIS A 152 0.00 2.24 -8.93
C HIS A 152 1.02 1.07 -8.99
N THR A 153 0.68 -0.08 -8.39
CA THR A 153 1.44 -1.33 -8.52
C THR A 153 0.76 -2.30 -9.49
N ALA A 154 1.50 -3.33 -9.93
CA ALA A 154 0.95 -4.37 -10.80
C ALA A 154 0.33 -5.54 -10.02
N ILE A 155 -0.06 -5.34 -8.76
CA ILE A 155 -0.58 -6.41 -7.89
C ILE A 155 -1.84 -6.99 -8.53
N GLN A 156 -1.87 -8.32 -8.67
CA GLN A 156 -2.94 -9.06 -9.33
C GLN A 156 -3.86 -9.81 -8.37
N THR A 157 -3.38 -10.09 -7.16
CA THR A 157 -4.12 -10.80 -6.12
C THR A 157 -3.82 -10.18 -4.75
N ILE A 158 -4.85 -10.17 -3.90
CA ILE A 158 -4.71 -9.82 -2.49
C ILE A 158 -4.52 -11.13 -1.70
N PRO A 159 -3.44 -11.29 -0.91
CA PRO A 159 -3.21 -12.53 -0.16
C PRO A 159 -4.29 -12.73 0.91
N SER A 160 -4.74 -13.97 1.09
CA SER A 160 -5.78 -14.34 2.07
C SER A 160 -5.43 -13.94 3.51
N SER A 161 -4.14 -14.00 3.84
CA SER A 161 -3.63 -13.60 5.15
C SER A 161 -3.84 -12.11 5.44
N MET A 162 -4.09 -11.25 4.44
CA MET A 162 -4.34 -9.81 4.68
C MET A 162 -5.48 -9.58 5.68
N SER A 163 -6.47 -10.46 5.72
CA SER A 163 -7.55 -10.44 6.73
C SER A 163 -7.06 -10.56 8.19
N LEU A 164 -5.83 -11.01 8.44
CA LEU A 164 -5.24 -11.12 9.78
C LEU A 164 -4.62 -9.81 10.29
N LEU A 165 -4.52 -8.76 9.44
CA LEU A 165 -3.94 -7.46 9.79
C LEU A 165 -4.89 -6.62 10.65
N LYS A 166 -5.10 -7.05 11.89
CA LYS A 166 -6.05 -6.43 12.83
C LYS A 166 -5.70 -4.99 13.23
N ASN A 167 -4.46 -4.56 13.05
CA ASN A 167 -3.99 -3.22 13.39
C ASN A 167 -3.93 -2.27 12.18
N LEU A 168 -4.26 -2.75 10.97
CA LEU A 168 -4.21 -1.94 9.75
C LEU A 168 -5.28 -0.84 9.81
N LYS A 169 -4.85 0.41 9.73
CA LYS A 169 -5.66 1.63 9.77
C LYS A 169 -5.81 2.26 8.38
N HIS A 170 -4.75 2.24 7.57
CA HIS A 170 -4.74 2.83 6.24
C HIS A 170 -4.34 1.79 5.19
N LEU A 171 -5.20 1.58 4.20
CA LEU A 171 -4.93 0.73 3.03
C LEU A 171 -5.19 1.51 1.75
N SER A 172 -4.18 1.66 0.91
CA SER A 172 -4.36 2.18 -0.45
C SER A 172 -3.95 1.13 -1.47
N LEU A 173 -4.91 0.76 -2.32
CA LEU A 173 -4.75 -0.10 -3.51
C LEU A 173 -5.00 0.70 -4.79
N ARG A 174 -4.95 2.03 -4.74
CA ARG A 174 -5.29 2.88 -5.88
C ARG A 174 -4.52 2.47 -7.14
N GLY A 175 -5.20 2.31 -8.26
CA GLY A 175 -4.57 1.91 -9.52
C GLY A 175 -4.07 0.46 -9.55
N CYS A 176 -4.42 -0.37 -8.57
CA CYS A 176 -4.15 -1.82 -8.59
C CYS A 176 -5.25 -2.55 -9.36
N ASN A 177 -4.85 -3.47 -10.25
CA ASN A 177 -5.80 -4.34 -10.96
C ASN A 177 -6.16 -5.62 -10.17
N ALA A 178 -5.71 -5.75 -8.92
CA ALA A 178 -5.97 -6.92 -8.07
C ALA A 178 -7.46 -7.22 -7.86
N LEU A 179 -8.29 -6.20 -8.04
CA LEU A 179 -9.73 -6.24 -7.79
C LEU A 179 -10.55 -6.45 -9.08
N SER A 180 -9.96 -6.31 -10.27
CA SER A 180 -10.68 -6.33 -11.55
C SER A 180 -10.86 -7.74 -12.15
N SER A 181 -10.09 -8.74 -11.69
CA SER A 181 -10.01 -10.08 -12.31
C SER A 181 -11.19 -11.02 -12.03
N GLN A 182 -12.29 -10.52 -11.45
CA GLN A 182 -13.45 -11.34 -11.06
C GLN A 182 -14.44 -11.62 -12.19
N VAL A 183 -14.15 -11.21 -13.44
CA VAL A 183 -15.01 -11.47 -14.60
C VAL A 183 -14.23 -12.19 -15.69
N SER A 184 -14.05 -13.50 -15.55
CA SER A 184 -13.71 -14.42 -16.66
C SER A 184 -14.05 -15.87 -16.29
N SER A 185 -15.34 -16.16 -16.18
CA SER A 185 -15.84 -17.53 -16.34
C SER A 185 -16.49 -17.64 -17.73
N SER A 186 -15.70 -17.95 -18.77
CA SER A 186 -16.10 -18.79 -19.91
C SER A 186 -15.17 -18.61 -21.12
N SER A 187 -14.19 -19.51 -21.27
CA SER A 187 -13.85 -20.22 -22.52
C SER A 187 -12.43 -20.80 -22.37
N HIS A 188 -12.28 -22.08 -22.68
CA HIS A 188 -11.06 -22.90 -22.57
C HIS A 188 -10.78 -23.49 -21.19
N GLY A 189 -11.51 -24.56 -20.84
CA GLY A 189 -10.95 -25.87 -20.44
C GLY A 189 -10.01 -26.00 -19.23
N GLN A 190 -9.54 -24.92 -18.60
CA GLN A 190 -8.85 -24.97 -17.32
C GLN A 190 -9.89 -24.69 -16.25
N LYS A 191 -10.09 -25.65 -15.35
CA LYS A 191 -10.66 -25.41 -14.03
C LYS A 191 -9.75 -24.40 -13.33
N SER A 192 -9.98 -23.12 -13.57
CA SER A 192 -9.58 -22.07 -12.65
C SER A 192 -10.24 -22.45 -11.33
N MET A 193 -9.42 -22.86 -10.35
CA MET A 193 -9.81 -22.71 -8.95
C MET A 193 -10.05 -21.22 -8.78
N GLY A 194 -11.29 -20.79 -9.03
CA GLY A 194 -11.71 -19.42 -8.87
C GLY A 194 -11.41 -19.05 -7.43
N VAL A 195 -10.31 -18.34 -7.21
CA VAL A 195 -9.98 -17.78 -5.91
C VAL A 195 -11.02 -16.69 -5.71
N LYS A 196 -12.16 -17.08 -5.12
CA LYS A 196 -13.14 -16.16 -4.56
C LYS A 196 -12.34 -15.16 -3.75
N PHE A 197 -12.48 -13.89 -4.06
CA PHE A 197 -11.86 -12.82 -3.30
C PHE A 197 -12.16 -13.05 -1.81
N GLN A 198 -11.12 -13.34 -1.03
CA GLN A 198 -11.28 -13.65 0.39
C GLN A 198 -11.38 -12.34 1.16
N ASN A 199 -12.62 -12.11 1.59
CA ASN A 199 -13.12 -11.17 2.59
C ASN A 199 -12.07 -10.29 3.30
N LEU A 200 -12.17 -8.97 3.11
CA LEU A 200 -11.47 -7.97 3.94
C LEU A 200 -12.07 -7.85 5.35
N SER A 201 -13.07 -8.66 5.72
CA SER A 201 -13.78 -8.61 7.02
C SER A 201 -12.91 -8.64 8.26
N GLY A 202 -11.69 -9.16 8.16
CA GLY A 202 -10.77 -9.23 9.30
C GLY A 202 -10.03 -7.92 9.60
N LEU A 203 -10.14 -6.92 8.71
CA LEU A 203 -9.54 -5.59 8.87
C LEU A 203 -10.36 -4.72 9.84
N CYS A 204 -10.46 -5.15 11.09
CA CYS A 204 -11.35 -4.53 12.09
C CYS A 204 -10.96 -3.10 12.47
N SER A 205 -9.71 -2.68 12.27
CA SER A 205 -9.22 -1.35 12.65
C SER A 205 -9.06 -0.40 11.45
N LEU A 206 -9.52 -0.81 10.25
CA LEU A 206 -9.32 -0.04 9.04
C LEU A 206 -10.18 1.22 9.08
N ILE A 207 -9.53 2.39 9.04
CA ILE A 207 -10.14 3.73 9.11
C ILE A 207 -10.32 4.28 7.69
N MET A 208 -9.31 4.08 6.83
CA MET A 208 -9.27 4.62 5.48
C MET A 208 -8.97 3.54 4.46
N LEU A 209 -9.79 3.48 3.42
CA LEU A 209 -9.63 2.57 2.30
C LEU A 209 -9.70 3.33 0.97
N ASP A 210 -8.61 3.29 0.22
CA ASP A 210 -8.53 3.86 -1.12
C ASP A 210 -8.45 2.76 -2.19
N LEU A 211 -9.52 2.63 -2.98
CA LEU A 211 -9.64 1.72 -4.11
C LEU A 211 -9.85 2.49 -5.43
N SER A 212 -9.36 3.72 -5.51
CA SER A 212 -9.50 4.53 -6.72
C SER A 212 -8.82 3.88 -7.92
N ASP A 213 -9.33 4.10 -9.13
CA ASP A 213 -8.69 3.66 -10.38
C ASP A 213 -8.40 2.13 -10.43
N CYS A 214 -9.13 1.30 -9.67
CA CYS A 214 -8.92 -0.16 -9.57
C CYS A 214 -9.65 -0.97 -10.66
N ASN A 215 -10.29 -0.28 -11.61
CA ASN A 215 -11.13 -0.89 -12.64
C ASN A 215 -12.23 -1.81 -12.05
N ILE A 216 -12.82 -1.40 -10.92
CA ILE A 216 -13.93 -2.12 -10.28
C ILE A 216 -15.18 -1.93 -11.14
N SER A 217 -15.83 -3.04 -11.49
CA SER A 217 -17.10 -3.11 -12.20
C SER A 217 -18.24 -3.56 -11.27
N ASP A 218 -19.46 -3.65 -11.79
CA ASP A 218 -20.63 -4.10 -11.02
C ASP A 218 -20.41 -5.48 -10.38
N GLY A 219 -20.75 -5.60 -9.09
CA GLY A 219 -20.54 -6.81 -8.30
C GLY A 219 -19.15 -6.90 -7.65
N GLY A 220 -18.63 -8.12 -7.48
CA GLY A 220 -17.29 -8.35 -6.95
C GLY A 220 -17.03 -7.78 -5.55
N ILE A 221 -15.93 -7.03 -5.39
CA ILE A 221 -15.47 -6.43 -4.13
C ILE A 221 -16.55 -5.56 -3.47
N LEU A 222 -17.40 -4.91 -4.27
CA LEU A 222 -18.46 -4.04 -3.78
C LEU A 222 -19.41 -4.82 -2.86
N SER A 223 -19.63 -6.12 -3.04
CA SER A 223 -20.50 -6.90 -2.15
C SER A 223 -19.95 -7.14 -0.73
N ASN A 224 -18.64 -6.93 -0.51
CA ASN A 224 -17.95 -7.29 0.72
C ASN A 224 -17.44 -6.09 1.53
N LEU A 225 -17.61 -4.85 1.04
CA LEU A 225 -17.14 -3.67 1.77
C LEU A 225 -17.83 -3.50 3.12
N GLY A 226 -19.11 -3.88 3.23
CA GLY A 226 -19.92 -3.76 4.44
C GLY A 226 -19.46 -4.57 5.67
N PHE A 227 -18.33 -5.26 5.59
CA PHE A 227 -17.70 -6.00 6.70
C PHE A 227 -16.53 -5.26 7.36
N LEU A 228 -16.38 -3.95 7.12
CA LEU A 228 -15.32 -3.11 7.69
C LEU A 228 -15.89 -2.21 8.79
N PRO A 229 -15.86 -2.63 10.08
CA PRO A 229 -16.63 -2.00 11.15
C PRO A 229 -16.13 -0.61 11.57
N SER A 230 -14.85 -0.31 11.34
CA SER A 230 -14.21 0.95 11.76
C SER A 230 -13.99 1.94 10.61
N LEU A 231 -14.47 1.63 9.40
CA LEU A 231 -14.15 2.42 8.21
C LEU A 231 -14.85 3.78 8.27
N GLU A 232 -14.06 4.85 8.25
CA GLU A 232 -14.53 6.24 8.30
C GLU A 232 -14.43 6.93 6.93
N GLY A 233 -13.44 6.57 6.11
CA GLY A 233 -13.23 7.10 4.77
C GLY A 233 -13.10 6.00 3.72
N LEU A 234 -13.88 6.12 2.65
CA LEU A 234 -13.85 5.22 1.51
C LEU A 234 -13.71 6.02 0.21
N ILE A 235 -12.64 5.76 -0.55
CA ILE A 235 -12.40 6.35 -1.86
C ILE A 235 -12.56 5.28 -2.94
N LEU A 236 -13.50 5.51 -3.86
CA LEU A 236 -13.82 4.65 -4.99
C LEU A 236 -13.70 5.40 -6.33
N ASP A 237 -12.98 6.51 -6.36
CA ASP A 237 -12.85 7.39 -7.53
C ASP A 237 -12.40 6.63 -8.80
N GLY A 238 -12.85 7.07 -9.97
CA GLY A 238 -12.34 6.58 -11.25
C GLY A 238 -12.65 5.12 -11.58
N ASN A 239 -13.64 4.51 -10.92
CA ASN A 239 -14.05 3.12 -11.19
C ASN A 239 -15.20 3.03 -12.23
N ASN A 240 -15.52 1.80 -12.65
CA ASN A 240 -16.33 1.50 -13.84
C ASN A 240 -17.67 0.80 -13.54
N PHE A 241 -18.12 0.82 -12.29
CA PHE A 241 -19.44 0.30 -11.89
C PHE A 241 -20.56 1.26 -12.29
N SER A 242 -21.71 0.70 -12.64
CA SER A 242 -22.96 1.44 -12.89
C SER A 242 -23.80 1.60 -11.63
N SER A 243 -23.67 0.65 -10.70
CA SER A 243 -24.38 0.65 -9.42
C SER A 243 -23.54 0.04 -8.32
N ILE A 244 -23.80 0.44 -7.08
CA ILE A 244 -23.21 -0.18 -5.90
C ILE A 244 -24.34 -0.90 -5.13
N PRO A 245 -24.17 -2.18 -4.73
CA PRO A 245 -25.20 -2.91 -4.00
C PRO A 245 -25.64 -2.18 -2.72
N ALA A 246 -26.95 -2.06 -2.48
CA ALA A 246 -27.49 -1.32 -1.34
C ALA A 246 -26.94 -1.79 0.01
N ALA A 247 -26.79 -3.11 0.20
CA ALA A 247 -26.26 -3.71 1.43
C ALA A 247 -24.74 -3.51 1.65
N SER A 248 -24.03 -2.94 0.67
CA SER A 248 -22.58 -2.74 0.75
C SER A 248 -22.22 -1.60 1.69
N ILE A 249 -22.54 -0.38 1.28
CA ILE A 249 -22.10 0.85 1.95
C ILE A 249 -22.98 1.17 3.16
N SER A 250 -24.28 0.85 3.11
CA SER A 250 -25.22 1.07 4.22
C SER A 250 -24.82 0.36 5.53
N ARG A 251 -24.03 -0.72 5.45
CA ARG A 251 -23.52 -1.46 6.62
C ARG A 251 -22.28 -0.84 7.27
N LEU A 252 -21.64 0.11 6.61
CA LEU A 252 -20.45 0.80 7.13
C LEU A 252 -20.87 1.84 8.17
N THR A 253 -21.23 1.40 9.38
CA THR A 253 -21.88 2.26 10.39
C THR A 253 -21.01 3.43 10.88
N GLN A 254 -19.70 3.41 10.65
CA GLN A 254 -18.79 4.52 10.99
C GLN A 254 -18.42 5.40 9.80
N LEU A 255 -18.90 5.11 8.58
CA LEU A 255 -18.47 5.84 7.38
C LEU A 255 -18.90 7.30 7.44
N ARG A 256 -17.93 8.20 7.30
CA ARG A 256 -18.10 9.65 7.33
C ARG A 256 -17.95 10.26 5.95
N ALA A 257 -17.00 9.78 5.15
CA ALA A 257 -16.71 10.33 3.84
C ALA A 257 -16.71 9.24 2.77
N LEU A 258 -17.43 9.50 1.68
CA LEU A 258 -17.46 8.66 0.49
C LEU A 258 -17.04 9.48 -0.73
N ALA A 259 -15.96 9.07 -1.39
CA ALA A 259 -15.50 9.65 -2.65
C ALA A 259 -15.76 8.67 -3.81
N LEU A 260 -16.35 9.20 -4.88
CA LEU A 260 -16.83 8.53 -6.08
C LEU A 260 -16.48 9.34 -7.34
N ALA A 261 -15.58 10.32 -7.24
CA ALA A 261 -15.28 11.24 -8.31
C ALA A 261 -14.79 10.51 -9.56
N GLY A 262 -15.27 10.91 -10.74
CA GLY A 262 -14.90 10.29 -12.03
C GLY A 262 -15.51 8.92 -12.27
N CYS A 263 -16.43 8.42 -11.43
CA CYS A 263 -17.20 7.19 -11.69
C CYS A 263 -18.27 7.45 -12.76
N ARG A 264 -17.85 7.60 -14.02
CA ARG A 264 -18.68 8.11 -15.14
C ARG A 264 -19.88 7.24 -15.50
N ARG A 265 -19.91 5.97 -15.09
CA ARG A 265 -21.02 5.04 -15.38
C ARG A 265 -22.03 4.97 -14.24
N LEU A 266 -21.74 5.56 -13.08
CA LEU A 266 -22.59 5.48 -11.90
C LEU A 266 -23.94 6.16 -12.17
N GLU A 267 -25.01 5.37 -12.14
CA GLU A 267 -26.37 5.83 -12.48
C GLU A 267 -27.11 6.43 -11.27
N SER A 268 -26.79 5.93 -10.07
CA SER A 268 -27.39 6.36 -8.81
C SER A 268 -26.40 6.21 -7.66
N LEU A 269 -26.51 7.07 -6.64
CA LEU A 269 -25.73 6.92 -5.42
C LEU A 269 -26.19 5.67 -4.62
N PRO A 270 -25.29 4.97 -3.91
CA PRO A 270 -25.64 3.84 -3.04
C PRO A 270 -26.55 4.27 -1.88
N GLU A 271 -27.20 3.29 -1.23
CA GLU A 271 -27.77 3.52 0.09
C GLU A 271 -26.64 3.75 1.11
N LEU A 272 -26.69 4.89 1.78
CA LEU A 272 -25.64 5.35 2.70
C LEU A 272 -26.00 5.04 4.16
N PRO A 273 -25.00 4.92 5.05
CA PRO A 273 -25.23 4.82 6.49
C PRO A 273 -25.62 6.19 7.08
N PRO A 274 -26.38 6.24 8.19
CA PRO A 274 -26.79 7.50 8.83
C PRO A 274 -25.64 8.37 9.35
N SER A 275 -24.44 7.80 9.51
CA SER A 275 -23.22 8.48 9.96
C SER A 275 -22.52 9.31 8.88
N ILE A 276 -22.95 9.18 7.61
CA ILE A 276 -22.33 9.86 6.47
C ILE A 276 -22.38 11.38 6.65
N LYS A 277 -21.26 12.03 6.35
CA LYS A 277 -21.01 13.45 6.56
C LYS A 277 -20.70 14.19 5.25
N GLY A 278 -19.91 13.55 4.38
CA GLY A 278 -19.46 14.09 3.11
C GLY A 278 -19.59 13.09 1.96
N ILE A 279 -20.06 13.55 0.80
CA ILE A 279 -20.08 12.78 -0.46
C ILE A 279 -19.41 13.61 -1.56
N TYR A 280 -18.43 13.04 -2.25
CA TYR A 280 -17.71 13.69 -3.34
C TYR A 280 -17.84 12.85 -4.60
N ALA A 281 -18.66 13.27 -5.56
CA ALA A 281 -18.92 12.51 -6.78
C ALA A 281 -18.89 13.42 -8.03
N ASP A 282 -17.89 14.31 -8.09
CA ASP A 282 -17.62 15.10 -9.28
C ASP A 282 -17.39 14.23 -10.52
N GLU A 283 -17.77 14.71 -11.69
CA GLU A 283 -17.56 14.02 -12.98
C GLU A 283 -18.25 12.63 -13.08
N CYS A 284 -19.30 12.39 -12.29
CA CYS A 284 -20.22 11.25 -12.43
C CYS A 284 -21.30 11.52 -13.49
N THR A 285 -20.91 11.53 -14.77
CA THR A 285 -21.73 11.98 -15.92
C THR A 285 -23.02 11.19 -16.23
N SER A 286 -23.22 10.04 -15.60
CA SER A 286 -24.42 9.20 -15.77
C SER A 286 -25.39 9.30 -14.59
N LEU A 287 -25.08 10.11 -13.58
CA LEU A 287 -25.85 10.18 -12.35
C LEU A 287 -27.22 10.82 -12.59
N MET A 288 -28.30 10.06 -12.44
CA MET A 288 -29.64 10.50 -12.87
C MET A 288 -30.45 11.23 -11.78
N SER A 289 -30.26 10.89 -10.51
CA SER A 289 -31.00 11.49 -9.39
C SER A 289 -30.20 11.43 -8.09
N ILE A 290 -30.49 12.39 -7.21
CA ILE A 290 -29.90 12.52 -5.87
C ILE A 290 -30.98 12.70 -4.78
N ASP A 291 -32.24 12.39 -5.08
CA ASP A 291 -33.38 12.66 -4.17
C ASP A 291 -33.22 12.01 -2.79
N GLN A 292 -32.51 10.89 -2.74
CA GLN A 292 -32.24 10.15 -1.51
C GLN A 292 -31.37 10.89 -0.50
N LEU A 293 -30.63 11.93 -0.90
CA LEU A 293 -29.72 12.66 -0.01
C LEU A 293 -30.46 13.36 1.15
N THR A 294 -31.73 13.71 0.95
CA THR A 294 -32.61 14.29 1.97
C THR A 294 -32.84 13.38 3.19
N LYS A 295 -32.53 12.08 3.08
CA LYS A 295 -32.73 11.09 4.14
C LYS A 295 -31.61 11.07 5.19
N TYR A 296 -30.50 11.78 4.98
CA TYR A 296 -29.29 11.66 5.80
C TYR A 296 -29.05 12.92 6.64
N PRO A 297 -29.45 12.95 7.93
CA PRO A 297 -29.43 14.18 8.74
C PRO A 297 -28.03 14.66 9.11
N MET A 298 -27.01 13.80 9.02
CA MET A 298 -25.61 14.14 9.33
C MET A 298 -24.81 14.62 8.10
N LEU A 299 -25.42 14.52 6.91
CA LEU A 299 -24.82 14.92 5.65
C LEU A 299 -24.78 16.44 5.57
N HIS A 300 -23.58 17.01 5.56
CA HIS A 300 -23.37 18.47 5.51
C HIS A 300 -22.56 18.92 4.29
N GLU A 301 -21.86 18.01 3.62
CA GLU A 301 -21.07 18.31 2.43
C GLU A 301 -21.40 17.35 1.29
N VAL A 302 -21.76 17.90 0.13
CA VAL A 302 -22.04 17.16 -1.09
C VAL A 302 -21.40 17.91 -2.25
N GLN A 303 -20.46 17.28 -2.93
CA GLN A 303 -19.79 17.83 -4.10
C GLN A 303 -20.16 17.02 -5.36
N LEU A 304 -20.88 17.66 -6.28
CA LEU A 304 -21.42 17.07 -7.50
C LEU A 304 -21.24 18.04 -8.67
N THR A 305 -19.99 18.30 -9.06
CA THR A 305 -19.72 19.15 -10.23
C THR A 305 -19.56 18.29 -11.48
N LYS A 306 -20.07 18.79 -12.63
CA LYS A 306 -19.97 18.11 -13.93
C LYS A 306 -20.57 16.68 -13.97
N CYS A 307 -21.63 16.44 -13.21
CA CYS A 307 -22.45 15.23 -13.27
C CYS A 307 -23.49 15.31 -14.40
#